data_AF-A0A1G8NMJ6-F1
#
_entry.id   AF-A0A1G8NMJ6-F1
#
_cell.length_a   1.000
_cell.length_b   1.000
_cell.length_c   1.000
_cell.angle_alpha   90.00
_cell.angle_beta   90.00
_cell.angle_gamma   90.00
#
_symmetry.space_group_name_H-M   'P 1'
#
loop_
_entity.id
_entity.type
_entity.pdbx_description
1 polymer ?
#
loop_
_entity_poly.entity_id
_entity_poly.type
_entity_poly.pdbx_seq_one_letter_code
_entity_poly.pdbx_strand_id
1 'polypeptide(L)'
;MKDFNAHIESSNRRSFTDPICLQQLFNEILREIADARISTEKDLLLNIKRKWMYLDYNDFSTVGDFIASITAVMDEALKVFRYLRFTDKTIGKQIDGVYIAYDNQENFSSIEAWMFLSGTKQKKQNILLQSVDWLETTFSEKGWVLRGVDLKTGKHIMRVKSRRGYSL
;
A
#
# COMPACT_ATOMS: atom_id res chain seq x y z
N MET A 1 3.23 -31.08 27.09
CA MET A 1 3.45 -30.12 25.99
C MET A 1 2.52 -30.42 24.83
N LYS A 2 1.22 -30.22 25.04
CA LYS A 2 0.18 -30.22 24.02
C LYS A 2 -0.53 -28.88 24.15
N ASP A 3 -1.01 -28.37 23.02
CA ASP A 3 -1.95 -27.22 22.91
C ASP A 3 -1.35 -25.82 22.71
N PHE A 4 -0.30 -25.69 21.87
CA PHE A 4 0.04 -24.40 21.26
C PHE A 4 -0.43 -24.26 19.79
N ASN A 5 -0.91 -25.35 19.17
CA ASN A 5 -1.28 -25.38 17.75
C ASN A 5 -2.78 -25.15 17.47
N ALA A 6 -3.64 -25.07 18.49
CA ALA A 6 -5.10 -25.08 18.30
C ALA A 6 -5.78 -23.70 18.22
N HIS A 7 -5.06 -22.59 18.46
CA HIS A 7 -5.70 -21.26 18.60
C HIS A 7 -5.35 -20.21 17.54
N ILE A 8 -4.81 -20.61 16.39
CA ILE A 8 -4.56 -19.68 15.26
C ILE A 8 -5.42 -20.06 14.04
N GLU A 9 -6.67 -20.49 14.25
CA GLU A 9 -7.59 -20.80 13.15
C GLU A 9 -9.01 -20.30 13.43
N SER A 10 -9.21 -18.99 13.56
CA SER A 10 -10.56 -18.39 13.42
C SER A 10 -10.50 -16.89 13.24
N SER A 11 -9.97 -16.45 12.10
CA SER A 11 -10.21 -15.08 11.65
C SER A 11 -10.22 -15.07 10.11
N ASN A 12 -11.42 -15.15 9.54
CA ASN A 12 -11.74 -14.81 8.14
C ASN A 12 -10.68 -15.15 7.08
N ARG A 13 -10.31 -16.43 6.95
CA ARG A 13 -9.50 -16.89 5.81
C ARG A 13 -10.38 -16.88 4.56
N ARG A 14 -10.26 -15.84 3.71
CA ARG A 14 -10.47 -16.05 2.28
C ARG A 14 -9.51 -17.16 1.86
N SER A 15 -10.01 -18.27 1.33
CA SER A 15 -9.15 -19.32 0.79
C SER A 15 -8.43 -18.75 -0.42
N PHE A 16 -7.15 -18.40 -0.27
CA PHE A 16 -6.29 -18.10 -1.41
C PHE A 16 -6.02 -19.44 -2.11
N THR A 17 -6.90 -19.83 -3.02
CA THR A 17 -6.72 -21.00 -3.89
C THR A 17 -5.99 -20.64 -5.17
N ASP A 18 -6.00 -19.35 -5.54
CA ASP A 18 -5.46 -18.86 -6.81
C ASP A 18 -4.20 -18.02 -6.56
N PRO A 19 -3.18 -18.14 -7.43
CA PRO A 19 -1.99 -17.30 -7.36
C PRO A 19 -2.39 -15.83 -7.50
N ILE A 20 -1.89 -14.98 -6.61
CA ILE A 20 -2.09 -13.54 -6.63
C ILE A 20 -0.88 -12.86 -7.27
N CYS A 21 -1.12 -11.82 -8.06
CA CYS A 21 -0.03 -11.00 -8.57
C CYS A 21 0.48 -10.03 -7.50
N LEU A 22 1.69 -9.51 -7.71
CA LEU A 22 2.34 -8.60 -6.77
C LEU A 22 1.52 -7.34 -6.47
N GLN A 23 0.86 -6.77 -7.48
CA GLN A 23 0.00 -5.60 -7.28
C GLN A 23 -1.18 -5.91 -6.35
N GLN A 24 -1.81 -7.07 -6.51
CA GLN A 24 -3.00 -7.45 -5.74
C GLN A 24 -2.64 -7.66 -4.28
N LEU A 25 -1.54 -8.37 -4.01
CA LEU A 25 -1.01 -8.56 -2.66
C LEU A 25 -0.90 -7.22 -1.91
N PHE A 26 -0.28 -6.24 -2.53
CA PHE A 26 -0.05 -4.94 -1.90
C PHE A 26 -1.28 -4.06 -1.80
N ASN A 27 -2.18 -4.13 -2.78
CA ASN A 27 -3.46 -3.46 -2.68
C ASN A 27 -4.24 -3.96 -1.45
N GLU A 28 -4.20 -5.27 -1.19
CA GLU A 28 -4.84 -5.84 -0.02
C GLU A 28 -4.15 -5.45 1.28
N ILE A 29 -2.81 -5.51 1.35
CA ILE A 29 -2.07 -5.07 2.54
C ILE A 29 -2.39 -3.61 2.85
N LEU A 30 -2.30 -2.73 1.85
CA LEU A 30 -2.54 -1.30 2.04
C LEU A 30 -3.99 -1.02 2.45
N ARG A 31 -4.95 -1.77 1.91
CA ARG A 31 -6.36 -1.71 2.32
C ARG A 31 -6.57 -2.20 3.75
N GLU A 32 -5.93 -3.30 4.14
CA GLU A 32 -6.05 -3.83 5.51
C GLU A 32 -5.42 -2.91 6.56
N ILE A 33 -4.35 -2.19 6.19
CA ILE A 33 -3.80 -1.11 6.99
C ILE A 33 -4.80 0.05 7.08
N ALA A 34 -5.33 0.52 5.95
CA ALA A 34 -6.27 1.64 5.89
C ALA A 34 -7.58 1.36 6.67
N ASP A 35 -8.09 0.14 6.59
CA ASP A 35 -9.29 -0.30 7.28
C ASP A 35 -9.04 -0.63 8.78
N ALA A 36 -7.84 -0.38 9.30
CA ALA A 36 -7.42 -0.70 10.68
C ALA A 36 -7.60 -2.18 11.07
N ARG A 37 -7.58 -3.11 10.10
CA ARG A 37 -7.68 -4.57 10.33
C ARG A 37 -6.38 -5.17 10.86
N ILE A 38 -5.28 -4.45 10.68
CA ILE A 38 -3.96 -4.77 11.19
C ILE A 38 -3.69 -3.82 12.35
N SER A 39 -3.52 -4.35 13.56
CA SER A 39 -3.37 -3.54 14.77
C SER A 39 -1.92 -3.40 15.23
N THR A 40 -1.03 -4.30 14.81
CA THR A 40 0.39 -4.29 15.19
C THR A 40 1.33 -4.52 14.02
N GLU A 41 2.59 -4.07 14.16
CA GLU A 41 3.66 -4.36 13.19
C GLU A 41 3.88 -5.86 13.02
N LYS A 42 3.76 -6.63 14.11
CA LYS A 42 3.87 -8.10 14.07
C LYS A 42 2.77 -8.71 13.20
N ASP A 43 1.54 -8.24 13.35
CA ASP A 43 0.40 -8.74 12.56
C ASP A 43 0.58 -8.40 11.08
N LEU A 44 1.08 -7.21 10.78
CA LEU A 44 1.43 -6.81 9.41
C LEU A 44 2.42 -7.80 8.79
N LEU A 45 3.56 -8.03 9.46
CA LEU A 45 4.61 -8.89 8.93
C LEU A 45 4.16 -10.34 8.77
N LEU A 46 3.39 -10.86 9.73
CA LEU A 46 2.81 -12.21 9.64
C LEU A 46 1.82 -12.31 8.50
N ASN A 47 1.00 -11.28 8.28
CA ASN A 47 0.04 -11.25 7.18
C ASN A 47 0.74 -11.20 5.82
N ILE A 48 1.76 -10.35 5.66
CA ILE A 48 2.60 -10.32 4.45
C ILE A 48 3.21 -11.70 4.21
N LYS A 49 3.85 -12.29 5.22
CA LYS A 49 4.48 -13.62 5.10
C LYS A 49 3.47 -14.69 4.66
N ARG A 50 2.26 -14.70 5.22
CA ARG A 50 1.21 -15.66 4.86
C ARG A 50 0.76 -15.48 3.41
N LYS A 51 0.53 -14.24 2.98
CA LYS A 51 0.06 -13.95 1.63
C LYS A 51 1.17 -14.12 0.57
N TRP A 52 2.44 -13.94 0.95
CA TRP A 52 3.60 -14.12 0.07
C TRP A 52 3.69 -15.54 -0.51
N MET A 53 3.20 -16.56 0.21
CA MET A 53 3.20 -17.95 -0.26
C MET A 53 2.30 -18.17 -1.49
N TYR A 54 1.37 -17.26 -1.76
CA TYR A 54 0.45 -17.33 -2.89
C TYR A 54 0.86 -16.40 -4.04
N LEU A 55 1.99 -15.70 -3.90
CA LEU A 55 2.49 -14.79 -4.91
C LEU A 55 3.01 -15.57 -6.11
N ASP A 56 2.58 -15.17 -7.31
CA ASP A 56 3.13 -15.73 -8.55
C ASP A 56 4.62 -15.39 -8.68
N TYR A 57 5.48 -16.41 -8.61
CA TYR A 57 6.94 -16.24 -8.69
C TYR A 57 7.40 -15.85 -10.10
N ASN A 58 6.58 -16.03 -11.13
CA ASN A 58 6.92 -15.68 -12.52
C ASN A 58 7.08 -14.16 -12.72
N ASP A 59 6.66 -13.35 -11.75
CA ASP A 59 6.90 -11.91 -11.73
C ASP A 59 8.38 -11.54 -11.48
N PHE A 60 9.22 -12.49 -11.09
CA PHE A 60 10.61 -12.31 -10.68
C PHE A 60 11.58 -13.01 -11.64
N SER A 61 12.73 -12.38 -11.90
CA SER A 61 13.75 -12.93 -12.80
C SER A 61 14.43 -14.18 -12.23
N THR A 62 14.59 -14.23 -10.90
CA THR A 62 15.18 -15.37 -10.19
C THR A 62 14.47 -15.64 -8.86
N VAL A 63 14.65 -16.86 -8.32
CA VAL A 63 14.22 -17.20 -6.95
C VAL A 63 14.93 -16.32 -5.91
N GLY A 64 16.18 -15.92 -6.18
CA GLY A 64 16.91 -14.99 -5.33
C GLY A 64 16.23 -13.63 -5.24
N ASP A 65 15.77 -13.09 -6.37
CA ASP A 65 15.03 -11.82 -6.42
C ASP A 65 13.69 -11.91 -5.69
N PHE A 66 12.99 -13.06 -5.82
CA PHE A 66 11.77 -13.33 -5.07
C PHE A 66 12.03 -13.29 -3.56
N ILE A 67 13.03 -14.02 -3.06
CA ILE A 67 13.36 -14.05 -1.62
C ILE A 67 13.86 -12.68 -1.14
N ALA A 68 14.71 -12.00 -1.90
CA ALA A 68 15.24 -10.69 -1.52
C ALA A 68 14.16 -9.60 -1.49
N SER A 69 13.17 -9.68 -2.37
CA SER A 69 12.11 -8.67 -2.43
C SER A 69 11.20 -8.66 -1.21
N ILE A 70 10.99 -9.80 -0.52
CA ILE A 70 10.09 -9.87 0.64
C ILE A 70 10.52 -8.93 1.77
N THR A 71 11.82 -8.72 1.98
CA THR A 71 12.34 -7.86 3.04
C THR A 71 12.10 -6.40 2.71
N ALA A 72 12.34 -5.99 1.45
CA ALA A 72 12.04 -4.66 0.96
C ALA A 72 10.52 -4.36 1.04
N VAL A 73 9.70 -5.35 0.68
CA VAL A 73 8.23 -5.29 0.81
C VAL A 73 7.81 -5.04 2.26
N MET A 74 8.35 -5.83 3.19
CA MET A 74 8.05 -5.72 4.61
C MET A 74 8.47 -4.37 5.19
N ASP A 75 9.66 -3.88 4.82
CA ASP A 75 10.17 -2.58 5.27
C ASP A 75 9.26 -1.43 4.82
N GLU A 76 8.87 -1.41 3.55
CA GLU A 76 7.99 -0.36 3.01
C GLU A 76 6.58 -0.44 3.58
N ALA A 77 6.03 -1.64 3.76
CA ALA A 77 4.74 -1.82 4.42
C ALA A 77 4.77 -1.30 5.87
N LEU A 78 5.86 -1.52 6.62
CA LEU A 78 6.02 -1.01 7.98
C LEU A 78 6.06 0.52 8.02
N LYS A 79 6.75 1.18 7.08
CA LYS A 79 6.78 2.65 6.99
C LYS A 79 5.37 3.21 6.79
N VAL A 80 4.61 2.63 5.85
CA VAL A 80 3.23 3.03 5.57
C VAL A 80 2.31 2.74 6.75
N PHE A 81 2.46 1.58 7.39
CA PHE A 81 1.68 1.21 8.57
C PHE A 81 1.88 2.19 9.72
N ARG A 82 3.14 2.55 10.03
CA ARG A 82 3.45 3.54 11.05
C ARG A 82 2.81 4.88 10.74
N TYR A 83 2.87 5.31 9.48
CA TYR A 83 2.24 6.56 9.07
C TYR A 83 0.71 6.53 9.26
N LEU A 84 0.03 5.55 8.64
CA LEU A 84 -1.43 5.46 8.62
C LEU A 84 -2.05 5.08 9.97
N ARG A 85 -1.28 4.49 10.89
CA ARG A 85 -1.77 4.16 12.24
C ARG A 85 -2.06 5.40 13.08
N PHE A 86 -1.38 6.52 12.81
CA PHE A 86 -1.58 7.77 13.54
C PHE A 86 -2.64 8.68 12.91
N THR A 87 -3.35 8.21 11.88
CA THR A 87 -4.38 9.00 11.20
C THR A 87 -5.77 8.52 11.59
N ASP A 88 -6.62 9.44 12.07
CA ASP A 88 -7.97 9.13 12.59
C ASP A 88 -8.96 8.68 11.50
N LYS A 89 -8.73 9.12 10.25
CA LYS A 89 -9.58 8.80 9.10
C LYS A 89 -8.71 8.45 7.88
N THR A 90 -8.46 7.17 7.67
CA THR A 90 -7.83 6.67 6.44
C THR A 90 -8.90 6.18 5.48
N ILE A 91 -8.80 6.56 4.20
CA ILE A 91 -9.73 6.16 3.15
C ILE A 91 -8.94 5.55 1.98
N GLY A 92 -9.60 4.68 1.22
CA GLY A 92 -9.07 4.08 0.01
C GLY A 92 -9.69 4.62 -1.28
N LYS A 93 -8.88 4.74 -2.32
CA LYS A 93 -9.33 4.92 -3.71
C LYS A 93 -8.67 3.88 -4.59
N GLN A 94 -9.43 3.28 -5.51
CA GLN A 94 -8.87 2.38 -6.53
C GLN A 94 -8.75 3.11 -7.88
N ILE A 95 -7.58 3.06 -8.50
CA ILE A 95 -7.25 3.67 -9.79
C ILE A 95 -6.51 2.63 -10.62
N ASP A 96 -7.11 2.22 -11.75
CA ASP A 96 -6.54 1.25 -12.71
C ASP A 96 -5.91 0.01 -12.05
N GLY A 97 -6.65 -0.58 -11.10
CA GLY A 97 -6.20 -1.77 -10.37
C GLY A 97 -5.12 -1.52 -9.32
N VAL A 98 -4.82 -0.27 -8.95
CA VAL A 98 -3.96 0.12 -7.83
C VAL A 98 -4.79 0.75 -6.73
N TYR A 99 -4.57 0.32 -5.49
CA TYR A 99 -5.19 0.91 -4.32
C TYR A 99 -4.30 2.04 -3.78
N ILE A 100 -4.93 3.17 -3.48
CA ILE A 100 -4.31 4.37 -2.92
C ILE A 100 -4.96 4.58 -1.56
N ALA A 101 -4.16 4.52 -0.50
CA ALA A 101 -4.60 4.91 0.85
C ALA A 101 -4.24 6.37 1.07
N TYR A 102 -5.14 7.14 1.65
CA TYR A 102 -4.88 8.53 1.97
C TYR A 102 -5.56 8.93 3.27
N ASP A 103 -4.98 9.91 3.96
CA ASP A 103 -5.61 10.50 5.12
C ASP A 103 -6.67 11.52 4.68
N ASN A 104 -7.85 11.47 5.30
CA ASN A 104 -8.91 12.45 5.08
C ASN A 104 -9.21 13.18 6.37
N GLN A 105 -8.19 13.80 6.94
CA GLN A 105 -8.34 14.61 8.14
C GLN A 105 -8.86 16.00 7.74
N GLU A 106 -10.07 16.33 8.18
CA GLU A 106 -10.74 17.59 7.86
C GLU A 106 -9.89 18.81 8.26
N ASN A 107 -9.16 18.69 9.36
CA ASN A 107 -8.34 19.75 9.97
C ASN A 107 -6.95 19.93 9.33
N PHE A 108 -6.50 19.02 8.46
CA PHE A 108 -5.19 19.14 7.83
C PHE A 108 -5.25 19.97 6.55
N SER A 109 -4.26 20.86 6.40
CA SER A 109 -4.08 21.75 5.24
C SER A 109 -3.52 21.01 4.01
N SER A 110 -3.03 19.78 4.20
CA SER A 110 -2.51 18.92 3.16
C SER A 110 -3.00 17.49 3.33
N ILE A 111 -3.25 16.81 2.22
CA ILE A 111 -3.54 15.37 2.15
C ILE A 111 -2.23 14.61 1.89
N GLU A 112 -2.06 13.44 2.48
CA GLU A 112 -0.98 12.52 2.14
C GLU A 112 -1.55 11.19 1.67
N ALA A 113 -1.19 10.82 0.44
CA ALA A 113 -1.62 9.62 -0.23
C ALA A 113 -0.44 8.68 -0.49
N TRP A 114 -0.68 7.38 -0.33
CA TRP A 114 0.28 6.30 -0.48
C TRP A 114 -0.23 5.27 -1.47
N MET A 115 0.65 4.76 -2.32
CA MET A 115 0.35 3.66 -3.20
C MET A 115 1.57 2.78 -3.48
N PHE A 116 1.32 1.54 -3.85
CA PHE A 116 2.34 0.62 -4.34
C PHE A 116 2.15 0.39 -5.83
N LEU A 117 3.25 0.35 -6.59
CA LEU A 117 3.23 0.24 -8.04
C LEU A 117 4.02 -0.96 -8.52
N SER A 118 3.45 -1.73 -9.44
CA SER A 118 4.14 -2.79 -10.18
C SER A 118 3.72 -2.79 -11.66
N GLY A 119 4.45 -3.53 -12.48
CA GLY A 119 4.21 -3.64 -13.92
C GLY A 119 5.10 -2.74 -14.78
N THR A 120 4.66 -2.52 -16.02
CA THR A 120 5.47 -1.82 -17.04
C THR A 120 5.64 -0.34 -16.72
N LYS A 121 6.70 0.28 -17.24
CA LYS A 121 6.94 1.73 -17.10
C LYS A 121 5.74 2.54 -17.59
N GLN A 122 5.14 2.14 -18.71
CA GLN A 122 3.97 2.82 -19.28
C GLN A 122 2.75 2.73 -18.35
N LYS A 123 2.44 1.53 -17.83
CA LYS A 123 1.32 1.35 -16.91
C LYS A 123 1.50 2.19 -15.64
N LYS A 124 2.69 2.15 -15.04
CA LYS A 124 3.03 2.94 -13.84
C LYS A 124 2.88 4.44 -14.09
N GLN A 125 3.34 4.93 -15.24
CA GLN A 125 3.20 6.35 -15.61
C GLN A 125 1.73 6.75 -15.79
N ASN A 126 0.91 5.89 -16.42
CA ASN A 126 -0.52 6.14 -16.58
C ASN A 126 -1.23 6.22 -15.22
N ILE A 127 -0.99 5.25 -14.33
CA ILE A 127 -1.56 5.26 -12.97
C ILE A 127 -1.14 6.53 -12.24
N LEU A 128 0.15 6.90 -12.28
CA LEU A 128 0.63 8.13 -11.65
C LEU A 128 -0.09 9.38 -12.13
N LEU A 129 -0.31 9.50 -13.45
CA LEU A 129 -1.02 10.64 -14.03
C LEU A 129 -2.48 10.67 -13.55
N GLN A 130 -3.17 9.54 -13.57
CA GLN A 130 -4.55 9.44 -13.10
C GLN A 130 -4.67 9.72 -11.60
N SER A 131 -3.71 9.27 -10.79
CA SER A 131 -3.67 9.56 -9.35
C SER A 131 -3.46 11.05 -9.08
N VAL A 132 -2.59 11.71 -9.82
CA VAL A 132 -2.36 13.16 -9.71
C VAL A 132 -3.61 13.93 -10.13
N ASP A 133 -4.22 13.57 -11.26
CA ASP A 133 -5.45 14.21 -11.74
C ASP A 133 -6.61 14.05 -10.73
N TRP A 134 -6.76 12.84 -10.16
CA TRP A 134 -7.73 12.60 -9.10
C TRP A 134 -7.47 13.46 -7.84
N LEU A 135 -6.21 13.62 -7.41
CA LEU A 135 -5.87 14.46 -6.26
C LEU A 135 -6.11 15.95 -6.56
N GLU A 136 -5.78 16.41 -7.76
CA GLU A 136 -6.02 17.79 -8.18
C GLU A 136 -7.51 18.13 -8.28
N THR A 137 -8.31 17.19 -8.78
CA THR A 137 -9.76 17.38 -8.92
C THR A 137 -10.49 17.26 -7.59
N THR A 138 -10.12 16.29 -6.75
CA THR A 138 -10.81 16.02 -5.47
C THR A 138 -10.39 16.98 -4.37
N PHE A 139 -9.11 17.37 -4.33
CA PHE A 139 -8.52 18.22 -3.29
C PHE A 139 -7.95 19.51 -3.90
N SER A 140 -8.76 20.16 -4.73
CA SER A 140 -8.37 21.36 -5.48
C SER A 140 -7.90 22.51 -4.58
N GLU A 141 -8.46 22.64 -3.38
CA GLU A 141 -8.18 23.71 -2.42
C GLU A 141 -7.13 23.35 -1.33
N LYS A 142 -6.77 22.07 -1.22
CA LYS A 142 -5.78 21.59 -0.24
C LYS A 142 -4.42 21.35 -0.91
N GLY A 143 -3.36 21.40 -0.11
CA GLY A 143 -2.09 20.80 -0.52
C GLY A 143 -2.24 19.27 -0.59
N TRP A 144 -1.37 18.61 -1.33
CA TRP A 144 -1.27 17.15 -1.25
C TRP A 144 0.13 16.64 -1.53
N VAL A 145 0.43 15.46 -0.98
CA VAL A 145 1.63 14.67 -1.25
C VAL A 145 1.18 13.28 -1.67
N LEU A 146 1.61 12.83 -2.85
CA LEU A 146 1.46 11.46 -3.31
C LEU A 146 2.81 10.76 -3.24
N ARG A 147 2.88 9.70 -2.46
CA ARG A 147 4.03 8.81 -2.34
C ARG A 147 3.72 7.47 -2.99
N GLY A 148 4.63 7.02 -3.83
CA GLY A 148 4.57 5.73 -4.49
C GLY A 148 5.85 4.94 -4.25
N VAL A 149 5.74 3.63 -4.12
CA VAL A 149 6.91 2.73 -4.15
C VAL A 149 6.75 1.75 -5.31
N ASP A 150 7.76 1.71 -6.19
CA ASP A 150 7.87 0.70 -7.24
C ASP A 150 8.34 -0.62 -6.64
N LEU A 151 7.45 -1.61 -6.60
CA LEU A 151 7.64 -2.87 -5.92
C LEU A 151 8.72 -3.76 -6.53
N LYS A 152 9.03 -3.59 -7.83
CA LYS A 152 10.09 -4.38 -8.49
C LYS A 152 11.46 -3.76 -8.31
N THR A 153 11.54 -2.43 -8.21
CA THR A 153 12.84 -1.73 -8.18
C THR A 153 13.15 -1.08 -6.83
N GLY A 154 12.20 -1.06 -5.89
CA GLY A 154 12.29 -0.31 -4.64
C GLY A 154 12.34 1.21 -4.83
N LYS A 155 12.13 1.73 -6.05
CA LYS A 155 12.23 3.18 -6.31
C LYS A 155 11.05 3.92 -5.70
N HIS A 156 11.36 4.96 -4.95
CA HIS A 156 10.37 5.88 -4.39
C HIS A 156 10.00 6.94 -5.41
N ILE A 157 8.71 7.27 -5.45
CA ILE A 157 8.12 8.30 -6.31
C ILE A 157 7.40 9.28 -5.39
N MET A 158 7.61 10.57 -5.63
CA MET A 158 6.92 11.62 -4.90
C MET A 158 6.35 12.65 -5.88
N ARG A 159 5.11 13.06 -5.64
CA ARG A 159 4.46 14.21 -6.29
C ARG A 159 3.86 15.07 -5.20
N VAL A 160 3.94 16.38 -5.38
CA VAL A 160 3.51 17.35 -4.36
C VAL A 160 2.79 18.50 -5.02
N LYS A 161 1.70 18.93 -4.40
CA LYS A 161 1.08 20.23 -4.59
C LYS A 161 1.17 21.01 -3.29
N SER A 162 1.89 22.12 -3.32
CA SER A 162 1.84 23.09 -2.22
C SER A 162 0.57 23.93 -2.36
N ARG A 163 -0.08 24.23 -1.23
CA ARG A 163 -1.20 25.18 -1.22
C ARG A 163 -0.67 26.50 -1.78
N ARG A 164 -1.31 27.06 -2.82
CA ARG A 164 -1.01 28.43 -3.25
C ARG A 164 -1.36 29.33 -2.07
N GLY A 165 -0.35 29.91 -1.43
CA GLY A 165 -0.56 30.87 -0.36
C GLY A 165 -1.37 32.04 -0.91
N TYR A 166 -2.49 32.35 -0.26
CA TYR A 166 -2.91 33.74 -0.21
C TYR A 166 -1.84 34.44 0.62
N SER A 167 -0.97 35.20 -0.05
CA SER A 167 -0.24 36.29 0.59
C SER A 167 -1.30 37.23 1.16
N LEU A 168 -1.39 37.30 2.49
CA LEU A 168 -2.05 38.42 3.15
C LEU A 168 -1.19 39.68 2.99
#